data_AF-A0A4Q6A759-F1
#
_entry.id   AF-A0A4Q6A759-F1
#
_cell.length_a   1.000
_cell.length_b   1.000
_cell.length_c   1.000
_cell.angle_alpha   90.00
_cell.angle_beta   90.00
_cell.angle_gamma   90.00
#
_symmetry.space_group_name_H-M   'P 1'
#
loop_
_entity.id
_entity.type
_entity.pdbx_description
1 polymer ?
#
loop_
_entity_poly.entity_id
_entity_poly.type
_entity_poly.pdbx_seq_one_letter_code
_entity_poly.pdbx_strand_id
1 'polypeptide(L)'
;MIRKFQVIGFLIITLAGYLSCSKLLPGAPGDDQVLDGPVEGLTQEQKRQFLAGDAAFNNEVFTRETGLGPLFVASSCGSCHAGDGKGHPFTTLTRFGQT
;
A
#
# COMPACT_ATOMS: atom_id res chain seq x y z
N MET A 1 0.37 -31.74 38.37
CA MET A 1 -0.80 -30.92 37.98
C MET A 1 -0.39 -29.55 37.45
N ILE A 2 0.55 -28.86 38.09
CA ILE A 2 1.08 -27.53 37.70
C ILE A 2 1.54 -27.44 36.23
N ARG A 3 2.29 -28.42 35.70
CA ARG A 3 2.71 -28.43 34.28
C ARG A 3 1.54 -28.45 33.28
N LYS A 4 0.43 -29.10 33.61
CA LYS A 4 -0.76 -29.13 32.73
C LYS A 4 -1.45 -27.77 32.70
N PHE A 5 -1.57 -27.10 33.86
CA PHE A 5 -2.11 -25.75 33.94
C PHE A 5 -1.23 -24.72 33.22
N GLN A 6 0.10 -24.86 33.29
CA GLN A 6 1.03 -24.01 32.54
C GLN A 6 0.87 -24.17 31.03
N VAL A 7 0.76 -25.41 30.53
CA VAL A 7 0.56 -25.68 29.09
C VAL A 7 -0.80 -25.15 28.61
N ILE A 8 -1.86 -25.35 29.40
CA ILE A 8 -3.20 -24.84 29.07
C ILE A 8 -3.21 -23.30 29.06
N GLY A 9 -2.57 -22.66 30.06
CA GLY A 9 -2.45 -21.21 30.11
C GLY A 9 -1.70 -20.63 28.91
N PHE A 10 -0.60 -21.27 28.50
CA PHE A 10 0.16 -20.87 27.31
C PHE A 10 -0.69 -20.96 26.04
N LEU A 11 -1.43 -22.07 25.85
CA LEU A 11 -2.32 -22.25 24.70
C LEU A 11 -3.42 -21.19 24.64
N ILE A 12 -4.02 -20.84 25.78
CA ILE A 12 -5.05 -19.80 25.87
C ILE A 12 -4.48 -18.43 25.49
N ILE A 13 -3.29 -18.07 26.00
CA ILE A 13 -2.64 -16.80 25.69
C ILE A 13 -2.32 -16.70 24.19
N THR A 14 -1.78 -17.77 23.60
CA THR A 14 -1.49 -17.79 22.15
C THR A 14 -2.75 -17.65 21.31
N LEU A 15 -3.84 -18.32 21.69
CA LEU A 15 -5.12 -18.23 20.98
C LEU A 15 -5.74 -16.83 21.11
N ALA A 16 -5.70 -16.25 22.30
CA ALA A 16 -6.18 -14.89 22.54
C ALA A 16 -5.38 -13.85 21.76
N GLY A 17 -4.05 -14.00 21.68
CA GLY A 17 -3.18 -13.16 20.85
C GLY A 17 -3.59 -13.21 19.38
N TYR A 18 -3.83 -14.41 18.84
CA TYR A 18 -4.23 -14.60 17.43
C TYR A 18 -5.59 -13.96 17.11
N LEU A 19 -6.56 -14.05 18.02
CA LEU A 19 -7.90 -13.49 17.84
C LEU A 19 -7.95 -11.97 18.04
N SER A 20 -6.94 -11.37 18.68
CA SER A 20 -6.92 -9.93 18.99
C SER A 20 -6.57 -9.05 17.78
N CYS A 21 -5.92 -9.60 16.74
CA CYS A 21 -5.45 -8.83 15.59
C CYS A 21 -6.59 -8.04 14.90
N SER A 22 -7.78 -8.59 14.79
CA SER A 22 -8.92 -7.94 14.11
C SER A 22 -9.57 -6.81 14.90
N LYS A 23 -9.30 -6.68 16.21
CA LYS A 23 -9.82 -5.57 17.02
C LYS A 23 -8.83 -4.42 17.20
N LEU A 24 -7.54 -4.67 17.02
CA LEU A 24 -6.50 -3.66 17.15
C LEU A 24 -6.18 -2.94 15.84
N LEU A 25 -6.35 -3.63 14.71
CA LEU A 25 -6.11 -3.04 13.39
C LEU A 25 -7.33 -2.23 12.95
N PRO A 26 -7.14 -1.05 12.33
CA PRO A 26 -8.23 -0.40 11.63
C PRO A 26 -8.77 -1.33 10.54
N GLY A 27 -10.09 -1.28 10.30
CA GLY A 27 -10.70 -2.00 9.18
C GLY A 27 -10.07 -1.54 7.86
N ALA A 28 -10.03 -2.45 6.88
CA ALA A 28 -9.62 -2.08 5.53
C ALA A 28 -10.50 -0.93 5.01
N PRO A 29 -9.96 0.00 4.21
CA PRO A 29 -10.76 1.01 3.53
C PRO A 29 -11.82 0.33 2.66
N GLY A 30 -12.96 1.01 2.43
CA GLY A 30 -13.93 0.54 1.45
C GLY A 30 -13.34 0.56 0.04
N ASP A 31 -13.81 -0.32 -0.85
CA ASP A 31 -13.29 -0.46 -2.22
C ASP A 31 -13.36 0.85 -3.03
N ASP A 32 -14.28 1.76 -2.69
CA ASP A 32 -14.44 3.09 -3.30
C ASP A 32 -13.44 4.13 -2.78
N GLN A 33 -12.74 3.82 -1.68
CA GLN A 33 -11.75 4.68 -1.03
C GLN A 33 -10.32 4.29 -1.39
N VAL A 34 -10.12 3.11 -1.96
CA VAL A 34 -8.83 2.61 -2.43
C VAL A 34 -8.74 2.69 -3.96
N LEU A 35 -7.57 3.03 -4.47
CA LEU A 35 -7.32 3.16 -5.90
C LEU A 35 -6.53 1.96 -6.48
N ASP A 36 -6.14 1.02 -5.64
CA ASP A 36 -5.47 -0.25 -5.97
C ASP A 36 -6.46 -1.43 -6.16
N GLY A 37 -7.77 -1.15 -6.08
CA GLY A 37 -8.82 -2.15 -6.19
C GLY A 37 -9.01 -2.71 -7.60
N PRO A 38 -9.63 -3.90 -7.73
CA PRO A 38 -9.92 -4.50 -9.03
C PRO A 38 -10.88 -3.63 -9.84
N VAL A 39 -10.55 -3.41 -11.11
CA VAL A 39 -11.42 -2.70 -12.06
C VAL A 39 -12.32 -3.71 -12.77
N GLU A 40 -13.64 -3.57 -12.62
CA GLU A 40 -14.63 -4.41 -13.27
C GLU A 40 -14.70 -4.18 -14.79
N GLY A 41 -15.10 -5.20 -15.54
CA GLY A 41 -15.36 -5.08 -16.98
C GLY A 41 -14.12 -5.04 -17.89
N LEU A 42 -12.91 -5.15 -17.34
CA LEU A 42 -11.70 -5.23 -18.15
C LEU A 42 -11.66 -6.53 -18.97
N THR A 43 -11.35 -6.40 -20.26
CA THR A 43 -10.89 -7.54 -21.06
C THR A 43 -9.59 -8.11 -20.48
N GLN A 44 -9.26 -9.35 -20.84
CA GLN A 44 -8.02 -9.98 -20.38
C GLN A 44 -6.77 -9.15 -20.72
N GLU A 45 -6.75 -8.52 -21.90
CA GLU A 45 -5.64 -7.68 -22.33
C GLU A 45 -5.53 -6.39 -21.50
N GLN A 46 -6.66 -5.72 -21.26
CA GLN A 46 -6.69 -4.54 -20.40
C GLN A 46 -6.29 -4.89 -18.96
N LYS A 47 -6.72 -6.04 -18.44
CA LYS A 47 -6.32 -6.51 -17.11
C LYS A 47 -4.81 -6.74 -17.03
N ARG A 48 -4.20 -7.32 -18.07
CA ARG A 48 -2.74 -7.46 -18.13
C ARG A 48 -2.03 -6.11 -18.11
N GLN A 49 -2.50 -5.15 -18.91
CA GLN A 49 -1.92 -3.81 -18.94
C GLN A 49 -2.09 -3.09 -17.60
N PHE A 50 -3.25 -3.21 -16.97
CA PHE A 50 -3.51 -2.65 -15.64
C PHE A 50 -2.53 -3.20 -14.60
N LEU A 51 -2.36 -4.52 -14.52
CA LEU A 51 -1.42 -5.16 -13.58
C LEU A 51 0.04 -4.79 -13.87
N ALA A 52 0.41 -4.62 -15.14
CA ALA A 52 1.76 -4.16 -15.49
C ALA A 52 1.98 -2.70 -15.06
N GLY A 53 0.97 -1.84 -15.21
CA GLY A 53 1.00 -0.46 -14.75
C GLY A 53 1.11 -0.35 -13.23
N ASP A 54 0.32 -1.14 -12.50
CA ASP A 54 0.39 -1.25 -11.04
C ASP A 54 1.78 -1.68 -10.56
N ALA A 55 2.35 -2.72 -11.17
CA ALA A 55 3.70 -3.16 -10.85
C ALA A 55 4.76 -2.08 -11.14
N ALA A 56 4.65 -1.34 -12.24
CA ALA A 56 5.54 -0.24 -12.55
C ALA A 56 5.40 0.91 -11.54
N PHE A 57 4.17 1.29 -11.19
CA PHE A 57 3.88 2.35 -10.24
C PHE A 57 4.52 2.08 -8.86
N ASN A 58 4.42 0.85 -8.39
CA ASN A 58 4.89 0.43 -7.08
C ASN A 58 6.40 0.11 -7.04
N ASN A 59 6.97 -0.46 -8.10
CA ASN A 59 8.33 -1.02 -8.05
C ASN A 59 9.37 -0.20 -8.80
N GLU A 60 8.98 0.72 -9.68
CA GLU A 60 9.94 1.45 -10.50
C GLU A 60 10.61 2.58 -9.71
N VAL A 61 11.95 2.56 -9.73
CA VAL A 61 12.80 3.59 -9.12
C VAL A 61 13.53 4.33 -10.24
N PHE A 62 13.17 5.59 -10.40
CA PHE A 62 13.68 6.51 -11.39
C PHE A 62 15.06 7.06 -11.02
N THR A 63 15.91 7.18 -12.02
CA THR A 63 17.23 7.83 -11.95
C THR A 63 17.18 9.20 -12.62
N ARG A 64 18.30 9.93 -12.65
CA ARG A 64 18.37 11.20 -13.39
C ARG A 64 18.13 10.99 -14.89
N GLU A 65 18.60 9.89 -15.43
CA GLU A 65 18.58 9.58 -16.86
C GLU A 65 17.26 8.93 -17.29
N THR A 66 16.64 8.15 -16.40
CA THR A 66 15.40 7.40 -16.68
C THR A 66 14.15 8.04 -16.07
N GLY A 67 14.32 9.08 -15.25
CA GLY A 67 13.23 9.69 -14.50
C GLY A 67 12.34 10.60 -15.33
N LEU A 68 11.22 10.96 -14.72
CA LEU A 68 10.13 11.74 -15.31
C LEU A 68 10.50 13.21 -15.61
N GLY A 69 11.78 13.57 -15.53
CA GLY A 69 12.31 14.90 -15.80
C GLY A 69 12.43 15.80 -14.57
N PRO A 70 12.98 17.02 -14.75
CA PRO A 70 13.39 17.91 -13.65
C PRO A 70 12.23 18.45 -12.81
N LEU A 71 10.98 18.21 -13.22
CA LEU A 71 9.79 18.58 -12.47
C LEU A 71 9.42 17.58 -11.38
N PHE A 72 9.95 16.35 -11.46
CA PHE A 72 9.74 15.33 -10.45
C PHE A 72 10.88 15.36 -9.45
N VAL A 73 10.51 15.43 -8.17
CA VAL A 73 11.45 15.56 -7.04
C VAL A 73 11.48 14.31 -6.16
N ALA A 74 10.88 13.23 -6.64
CA ALA A 74 10.87 11.91 -6.02
C ALA A 74 11.29 10.87 -7.06
N SER A 75 11.92 9.79 -6.59
CA SER A 75 12.42 8.71 -7.44
C SER A 75 11.40 7.59 -7.69
N SER A 76 10.16 7.69 -7.21
CA SER A 76 9.10 6.71 -7.54
C SER A 76 7.73 7.36 -7.42
N CYS A 77 6.72 6.75 -8.06
CA CYS A 77 5.34 7.22 -7.99
C CYS A 77 4.79 7.09 -6.55
N GLY A 78 4.99 5.92 -5.94
CA GLY A 78 4.55 5.61 -4.58
C GLY A 78 5.16 6.49 -3.49
N SER A 79 6.26 7.21 -3.77
CA SER A 79 6.87 8.14 -2.81
C SER A 79 5.93 9.30 -2.43
N CYS A 80 5.07 9.73 -3.36
CA CYS A 80 4.03 10.74 -3.09
C CYS A 80 2.63 10.12 -2.99
N HIS A 81 2.40 8.99 -3.66
CA HIS A 81 1.12 8.31 -3.78
C HIS A 81 1.13 6.98 -3.01
N ALA A 82 1.16 7.05 -1.69
CA ALA A 82 1.18 5.85 -0.84
C ALA A 82 -0.09 4.99 -1.05
N GLY A 83 0.10 3.67 -1.20
CA GLY A 83 -0.98 2.71 -1.43
C GLY A 83 -1.80 3.03 -2.69
N ASP A 84 -1.12 3.48 -3.74
CA ASP A 84 -1.69 3.92 -5.02
C ASP A 84 -2.74 5.03 -4.89
N GLY A 85 -2.79 5.69 -3.73
CA GLY A 85 -3.81 6.63 -3.36
C GLY A 85 -3.66 8.02 -3.97
N LYS A 86 -4.67 8.86 -3.72
CA LYS A 86 -4.59 10.30 -3.98
C LYS A 86 -3.51 10.85 -3.05
N GLY A 87 -2.39 11.31 -3.61
CA GLY A 87 -1.21 11.71 -2.84
C GLY A 87 -1.52 12.67 -1.69
N HIS A 88 -0.69 12.69 -0.66
CA HIS A 88 -1.03 13.40 0.59
C HIS A 88 -0.71 14.90 0.51
N PRO A 89 -1.53 15.80 1.06
CA PRO A 89 -1.17 17.22 1.24
C PRO A 89 0.16 17.50 1.96
N PHE A 90 0.72 16.56 2.74
CA PHE A 90 2.03 16.71 3.37
C PHE A 90 3.19 16.33 2.41
N THR A 91 2.85 15.79 1.24
CA THR A 91 3.74 15.65 0.08
C THR A 91 3.64 16.86 -0.86
N THR A 92 3.12 18.00 -0.38
CA THR A 92 3.10 19.25 -1.15
C THR A 92 4.51 19.77 -1.36
N LEU A 93 4.87 19.95 -2.62
CA LEU A 93 6.19 20.42 -3.03
C LEU A 93 6.09 21.86 -3.51
N THR A 94 6.98 22.74 -3.01
CA THR A 94 7.15 24.07 -3.59
C THR A 94 7.83 23.93 -4.94
N ARG A 95 7.09 24.21 -6.03
CA ARG A 95 7.63 24.24 -7.39
C ARG A 95 8.26 25.60 -7.66
N PHE A 96 9.58 25.63 -7.79
CA PHE A 96 10.31 26.84 -8.19
C PHE A 96 10.30 26.98 -9.71
N GLY A 97 10.16 28.20 -10.23
CA GLY A 97 10.31 28.48 -11.67
C GLY A 97 9.11 28.15 -12.56
N GLN A 98 7.92 27.95 -12.00
CA GLN A 98 6.67 27.93 -12.77
C GLN A 98 6.00 29.30 -12.63
N THR A 99 6.07 30.11 -13.68
CA THR A 99 5.34 31.38 -13.84
C THR A 99 4.10 31.19 -14.70
#